data_AF-X1QYB2-F1
#
_entry.id   AF-X1QYB2-F1
#
_cell.length_a   1.000
_cell.length_b   1.000
_cell.length_c   1.000
_cell.angle_alpha   90.00
_cell.angle_beta   90.00
_cell.angle_gamma   90.00
#
_symmetry.space_group_name_H-M   'P 1'
#
loop_
_entity.id
_entity.type
_entity.pdbx_description
1 polymer ?
#
loop_
_entity_poly.entity_id
_entity_poly.type
_entity_poly.pdbx_seq_one_letter_code
_entity_poly.pdbx_strand_id
1 'polypeptide(L)' 'MANLFRQALEILDKNGGRTEEERELLSAAMIPLNVRDCPFPAEMTIGECLEKLAKIVEEAQ' A
#
# COMPACT_ATOMS: atom_id res chain seq x y z
N MET A 1 -4.10 -14.65 4.56
CA MET A 1 -2.89 -13.99 5.11
C MET A 1 -3.22 -12.54 5.37
N ALA A 2 -2.62 -11.87 6.37
CA ALA A 2 -2.82 -10.44 6.56
C ALA A 2 -2.20 -9.68 5.37
N ASN A 3 -3.03 -9.04 4.56
CA ASN A 3 -2.57 -8.30 3.38
C ASN A 3 -2.02 -6.94 3.82
N LEU A 4 -0.71 -6.76 3.71
CA LEU A 4 -0.01 -5.53 4.09
C LEU A 4 -0.59 -4.31 3.34
N PHE A 5 -0.93 -4.48 2.06
CA PHE A 5 -1.45 -3.39 1.22
C PHE A 5 -2.87 -2.98 1.59
N ARG A 6 -3.72 -3.93 2.02
CA ARG A 6 -5.05 -3.64 2.61
C ARG A 6 -4.94 -2.84 3.89
N GLN A 7 -4.04 -3.25 4.79
CA GLN A 7 -3.80 -2.52 6.04
C GLN A 7 -3.27 -1.11 5.76
N ALA A 8 -2.33 -0.98 4.81
CA ALA A 8 -1.83 0.32 4.38
C ALA A 8 -2.95 1.22 3.82
N LEU A 9 -3.89 0.66 3.04
CA LEU A 9 -5.06 1.38 2.54
C LEU A 9 -5.96 1.90 3.68
N GLU A 10 -6.28 1.05 4.65
CA GLU A 10 -7.10 1.42 5.81
C GLU A 10 -6.42 2.53 6.64
N ILE A 11 -5.09 2.49 6.78
CA ILE A 11 -4.31 3.53 7.45
C ILE A 11 -4.24 4.82 6.60
N LEU A 12 -4.23 4.70 5.28
CA LEU A 12 -4.22 5.84 4.36
C LEU A 12 -5.53 6.63 4.47
N ASP A 13 -6.67 5.93 4.51
CA ASP A 13 -8.03 6.47 4.60
C ASP A 13 -8.38 7.03 6.00
N LYS A 14 -7.59 6.67 7.01
CA LYS A 14 -7.78 7.13 8.39
C LYS A 14 -7.57 8.65 8.51
N ASN A 15 -8.63 9.38 8.83
CA ASN A 15 -8.64 10.84 9.02
C ASN A 15 -8.07 11.31 10.39
N GLY A 16 -7.09 10.60 10.95
CA GLY A 16 -6.55 10.85 12.29
C GLY A 16 -5.03 10.76 12.38
N GLY A 17 -4.51 10.97 13.59
CA GLY A 17 -3.10 10.75 13.88
C GLY A 17 -2.71 9.29 13.68
N ARG A 18 -1.68 9.04 12.86
CA ARG A 18 -1.12 7.71 12.65
C ARG A 18 -0.08 7.39 13.72
N THR A 19 -0.16 6.21 14.31
CA THR A 19 0.88 5.71 15.22
C THR A 19 2.20 5.50 14.47
N GLU A 20 3.28 5.31 15.21
CA GLU A 20 4.59 5.01 14.61
C GLU A 20 4.56 3.69 13.83
N GLU A 21 3.92 2.66 14.38
CA GLU A 21 3.70 1.36 13.74
C GLU A 21 2.89 1.50 12.44
N GLU A 22 1.84 2.33 12.43
CA GLU A 22 1.04 2.60 11.23
C GLU A 22 1.86 3.30 10.14
N ARG A 23 2.80 4.17 10.52
CA ARG A 23 3.72 4.84 9.58
C ARG A 23 4.76 3.88 9.04
N GLU A 24 5.31 3.00 9.86
CA GLU A 24 6.23 1.95 9.43
C GLU A 24 5.56 0.99 8.46
N LEU A 25 4.31 0.60 8.74
CA LEU A 25 3.52 -0.28 7.87
C LEU A 25 3.23 0.38 6.51
N LEU A 26 2.82 1.65 6.50
CA LEU A 26 2.69 2.44 5.27
C LEU A 26 4.00 2.51 4.51
N SER A 27 5.12 2.80 5.20
CA SER A 27 6.43 2.89 4.58
C SER A 27 6.83 1.58 3.91
N ALA A 28 6.65 0.44 4.60
CA ALA A 28 6.89 -0.88 4.06
C ALA A 28 6.02 -1.19 2.84
N ALA A 29 4.73 -0.83 2.88
CA ALA A 29 3.80 -1.01 1.77
C ALA A 29 4.11 -0.12 0.55
N MET A 30 4.84 0.98 0.75
CA MET A 30 5.29 1.87 -0.33
C MET A 30 6.63 1.47 -0.93
N ILE A 31 7.42 0.59 -0.30
CA ILE A 31 8.70 0.12 -0.86
C ILE A 31 8.54 -0.42 -2.30
N PRO A 32 7.55 -1.28 -2.60
CA PRO A 32 7.33 -1.80 -3.95
C PRO A 32 6.99 -0.71 -4.97
N LEU A 33 6.34 0.38 -4.51
CA LEU A 33 5.96 1.51 -5.36
C LEU A 33 7.16 2.42 -5.70
N ASN A 34 8.19 2.43 -4.86
CA ASN A 34 9.42 3.19 -5.06
C ASN A 34 10.47 2.44 -5.90
N VAL A 35 10.19 1.19 -6.31
CA VAL A 35 11.08 0.45 -7.21
C VAL A 35 10.99 1.07 -8.60
N ARG A 36 12.14 1.28 -9.25
CA ARG A 36 12.25 1.94 -10.57
C ARG A 36 11.46 1.24 -11.69
N ASP A 37 11.13 -0.04 -11.49
CA ASP A 37 10.35 -0.90 -12.38
C ASP A 37 8.91 -1.09 -11.91
N CYS A 38 8.40 -0.20 -11.03
CA CYS A 38 7.02 -0.25 -10.59
C CYS A 38 6.09 -0.16 -11.81
N PRO A 39 5.20 -1.15 -12.03
CA PRO A 39 4.37 -1.24 -13.23
C PRO A 39 3.21 -0.23 -13.25
N PHE A 40 3.12 0.64 -12.24
CA PHE A 40 2.00 1.59 -12.12
C PHE A 40 2.31 2.93 -12.79
N PRO A 41 1.36 3.50 -13.56
CA PRO A 41 1.47 4.84 -14.12
C PRO A 41 1.72 5.89 -13.03
N ALA A 42 2.54 6.91 -13.33
CA ALA A 42 2.79 8.03 -12.42
C ALA A 42 1.51 8.86 -12.08
N GLU A 43 0.45 8.70 -12.88
CA GLU A 43 -0.85 9.35 -12.70
C GLU A 43 -1.74 8.64 -11.67
N MET A 44 -1.43 7.39 -11.32
CA MET A 44 -2.19 6.65 -10.31
C MET A 44 -1.88 7.18 -8.91
N THR A 45 -2.92 7.30 -8.09
CA THR A 45 -2.76 7.65 -6.68
C THR A 45 -2.14 6.49 -5.90
N ILE A 46 -1.46 6.80 -4.79
CA ILE A 46 -0.91 5.79 -3.88
C ILE A 46 -2.00 4.80 -3.43
N GLY A 47 -3.22 5.28 -3.17
CA GLY A 47 -4.36 4.44 -2.82
C GLY A 47 -4.68 3.40 -3.90
N GLU A 48 -4.81 3.82 -5.16
CA GLU A 48 -5.11 2.87 -6.24
C GLU A 48 -3.96 1.88 -6.50
N CYS A 49 -2.72 2.33 -6.35
CA CYS A 49 -1.54 1.46 -6.44
C CYS A 49 -1.53 0.40 -5.33
N LEU A 50 -1.82 0.79 -4.09
CA LEU A 50 -1.94 -0.13 -2.96
C LEU A 50 -3.12 -1.11 -3.18
N GLU A 51 -4.24 -0.67 -3.76
CA GLU A 51 -5.38 -1.55 -4.06
C GLU A 51 -5.02 -2.61 -5.11
N LYS A 52 -4.30 -2.22 -6.17
CA LYS A 52 -3.83 -3.19 -7.18
C LYS A 52 -2.82 -4.18 -6.59
N LEU A 53 -1.88 -3.71 -5.78
CA LEU A 53 -0.93 -4.60 -5.08
C LEU A 53 -1.65 -5.54 -4.10
N ALA A 54 -2.67 -5.05 -3.41
CA ALA A 54 -3.49 -5.87 -2.54
C ALA A 54 -4.15 -7.02 -3.31
N LYS A 55 -4.76 -6.72 -4.46
CA LYS A 55 -5.40 -7.72 -5.34
C LYS A 55 -4.39 -8.74 -5.88
N ILE A 56 -3.22 -8.28 -6.35
CA ILE A 56 -2.16 -9.18 -6.86
C ILE A 56 -1.71 -10.18 -5.78
N VAL A 57 -1.52 -9.71 -4.54
CA VAL A 57 -1.14 -10.60 -3.43
C VAL A 57 -2.27 -11.53 -3.03
N GLU A 58 -3.52 -11.06 -3.04
CA GLU A 58 -4.72 -11.89 -2.76
C GLU A 58 -4.90 -13.00 -3.80
N GLU A 59 -4.65 -12.72 -5.09
CA GLU A 59 -4.75 -13.69 -6.18
C GLU A 59 -3.57 -14.67 -6.25
N ALA A 60 -2.42 -14.30 -5.69
CA ALA A 60 -1.24 -15.16 -5.61
C ALA A 60 -1.28 -16.18 -4.45
N GLN A 61 -2.33 -16.17 -3.61
CA GLN A 61 -2.52 -17.08 -2.48
C GLN A 61 -3.38 -18.30 -2.81
#